data_AF-A0A6B8VRI6-F1
#
_entry.id   AF-A0A6B8VRI6-F1
#
_cell.length_a   1.000
_cell.length_b   1.000
_cell.length_c   1.000
_cell.angle_alpha   90.00
_cell.angle_beta   90.00
_cell.angle_gamma   90.00
#
_symmetry.space_group_name_H-M   'P 1'
#
loop_
_entity.id
_entity.type
_entity.pdbx_description
1 polymer ?
#
loop_
_entity_poly.entity_id
_entity_poly.type
_entity_poly.pdbx_seq_one_letter_code
_entity_poly.pdbx_strand_id
1 'polypeptide(L)'
;MRLPRPARLTAASAVLLSVGLSACSAEDQPEPTAPPESTQATSPTAAPTSSATVTTGTTTPRTSATSTVTSPSSGGLPEDVAEVREIFKSVAPMSLFEEFDTCNASGLNNAWECSGRKVGQFQFFESMSKAASTTQLITELRSSRVVEDTGRKVVGWSTLGTTAVITVVDNDKGLVMQQMVSSDRVDPEERIHELGLAERPASEEPEESEEPTESGTAEN
;
A
#
# COMPACT_ATOMS: atom_id res chain seq x y z
N MET A 1 -69.32 5.47 -5.02
CA MET A 1 -68.81 6.86 -4.98
C MET A 1 -67.52 6.93 -5.80
N ARG A 2 -67.44 7.90 -6.71
CA ARG A 2 -66.38 8.12 -7.71
C ARG A 2 -65.64 9.43 -7.38
N LEU A 3 -64.39 9.53 -7.88
CA LEU A 3 -63.52 10.72 -8.10
C LEU A 3 -62.53 11.10 -6.94
N PRO A 4 -61.41 11.83 -7.21
CA PRO A 4 -60.23 11.40 -8.00
C PRO A 4 -58.84 11.93 -7.47
N ARG A 5 -57.75 11.37 -8.04
CA ARG A 5 -56.39 11.89 -8.39
C ARG A 5 -55.96 13.35 -8.05
N PRO A 6 -54.65 13.64 -7.84
CA PRO A 6 -53.73 13.82 -8.99
C PRO A 6 -52.25 13.41 -8.82
N ALA A 7 -51.63 13.25 -9.99
CA ALA A 7 -50.24 12.94 -10.28
C ALA A 7 -49.30 14.14 -10.16
N ARG A 8 -48.00 13.89 -10.05
CA ARG A 8 -46.98 14.84 -10.53
C ARG A 8 -45.95 14.12 -11.40
N LEU A 9 -45.80 14.70 -12.59
CA LEU A 9 -44.82 14.40 -13.63
C LEU A 9 -43.40 14.75 -13.16
N THR A 10 -42.41 13.97 -13.58
CA THR A 10 -41.05 14.48 -13.82
C THR A 10 -40.65 14.15 -15.24
N ALA A 11 -40.30 15.20 -15.97
CA ALA A 11 -40.01 15.22 -17.39
C ALA A 11 -38.59 14.72 -17.68
N ALA A 12 -38.46 13.99 -18.79
CA ALA A 12 -37.19 13.70 -19.45
C ALA A 12 -36.72 14.93 -20.25
N SER A 13 -35.42 15.17 -20.28
CA SER A 13 -34.77 16.00 -21.30
C SER A 13 -33.34 15.52 -21.51
N ALA A 14 -33.13 14.92 -22.69
CA ALA A 14 -31.83 14.69 -23.31
C ALA A 14 -31.47 15.91 -24.18
N VAL A 15 -30.17 16.13 -24.43
CA VAL A 15 -29.52 16.81 -25.60
C VAL A 15 -28.04 17.05 -25.18
N LEU A 16 -27.07 16.23 -25.61
CA LEU A 16 -26.26 16.20 -26.86
C LEU A 16 -24.97 17.08 -26.80
N LEU A 17 -23.84 16.43 -27.16
CA LEU A 17 -22.65 16.90 -27.91
C LEU A 17 -21.92 18.20 -27.45
N SER A 18 -20.59 18.36 -27.47
CA SER A 18 -19.47 17.69 -28.14
C SER A 18 -18.14 18.34 -27.71
N VAL A 19 -17.07 17.53 -27.71
CA VAL A 19 -15.68 17.79 -28.18
C VAL A 19 -15.06 19.19 -28.05
N GLY A 20 -13.85 19.26 -27.46
CA GLY A 20 -12.86 20.29 -27.83
C GLY A 20 -11.68 20.45 -26.88
N LEU A 21 -10.53 19.87 -27.23
CA LEU A 21 -9.21 20.24 -26.70
C LEU A 21 -8.78 21.61 -27.27
N SER A 22 -8.21 22.46 -26.44
CA SER A 22 -7.19 23.49 -26.78
C SER A 22 -6.95 24.33 -25.51
N ALA A 23 -5.88 24.16 -24.74
CA ALA A 23 -4.49 24.46 -25.09
C ALA A 23 -4.37 25.82 -25.81
N CYS A 24 -4.03 26.83 -25.01
CA CYS A 24 -3.17 27.98 -25.31
C CYS A 24 -3.09 28.47 -26.76
N SER A 25 -3.59 29.68 -27.01
CA SER A 25 -2.75 30.89 -27.12
C SER A 25 -3.45 31.98 -27.91
N ALA A 26 -3.26 33.21 -27.44
CA ALA A 26 -3.78 34.46 -27.96
C ALA A 26 -3.12 34.88 -29.28
N GLU A 27 -3.81 35.72 -30.08
CA GLU A 27 -3.33 37.06 -30.44
C GLU A 27 -4.45 37.85 -31.17
N ASP A 28 -4.64 39.13 -30.81
CA ASP A 28 -5.50 40.13 -31.46
C ASP A 28 -4.86 40.58 -32.79
N GLN A 29 -5.65 40.72 -33.85
CA GLN A 29 -5.24 40.61 -35.26
C GLN A 29 -4.88 41.99 -35.88
N PRO A 30 -3.83 42.14 -36.71
CA PRO A 30 -2.91 41.16 -37.31
C PRO A 30 -1.57 41.09 -36.53
N GLU A 31 -1.00 39.89 -36.37
CA GLU A 31 0.27 39.62 -35.66
C GLU A 31 1.35 40.73 -35.79
N PRO A 32 2.29 40.90 -34.83
CA PRO A 32 2.20 40.97 -33.35
C PRO A 32 2.77 42.31 -32.81
N THR A 33 2.64 42.57 -31.50
CA THR A 33 3.57 43.32 -30.58
C THR A 33 2.81 44.19 -29.55
N ALA A 34 2.71 43.69 -28.31
CA ALA A 34 2.30 44.41 -27.09
C ALA A 34 3.43 45.35 -26.58
N PRO A 35 3.14 46.46 -25.86
CA PRO A 35 2.78 46.49 -24.41
C PRO A 35 1.73 47.61 -24.08
N PRO A 36 1.13 47.78 -22.86
CA PRO A 36 1.82 47.85 -21.56
C PRO A 36 1.01 47.52 -20.25
N GLU A 37 1.74 47.61 -19.13
CA GLU A 37 1.36 48.08 -17.78
C GLU A 37 0.34 47.33 -16.88
N SER A 38 0.93 46.65 -15.88
CA SER A 38 0.63 46.64 -14.44
C SER A 38 -0.76 47.09 -13.94
N THR A 39 -1.46 46.21 -13.22
CA THR A 39 -2.34 46.61 -12.10
C THR A 39 -2.28 45.58 -10.99
N GLN A 40 -2.07 46.09 -9.77
CA GLN A 40 -1.95 45.36 -8.52
C GLN A 40 -3.31 44.81 -8.03
N ALA A 41 -3.20 43.85 -7.12
CA ALA A 41 -3.85 43.84 -5.80
C ALA A 41 -4.85 42.70 -5.47
N THR A 42 -4.53 42.08 -4.33
CA THR A 42 -5.41 41.57 -3.24
C THR A 42 -6.15 40.24 -3.40
N SER A 43 -5.68 39.28 -2.58
CA SER A 43 -6.42 38.13 -2.05
C SER A 43 -7.73 38.57 -1.35
N PRO A 44 -8.69 37.64 -1.22
CA PRO A 44 -8.90 37.07 0.10
C PRO A 44 -9.12 35.56 0.15
N THR A 45 -8.56 34.98 1.20
CA THR A 45 -8.97 33.78 1.95
C THR A 45 -10.47 33.51 1.92
N ALA A 46 -10.86 32.26 1.65
CA ALA A 46 -12.13 31.68 2.06
C ALA A 46 -11.89 30.28 2.65
N ALA A 47 -12.08 30.20 3.97
CA ALA A 47 -12.07 28.97 4.76
C ALA A 47 -13.40 28.20 4.59
N PRO A 48 -13.43 26.88 4.76
CA PRO A 48 -14.68 26.20 5.10
C PRO A 48 -14.99 26.37 6.60
N THR A 49 -16.14 26.99 6.83
CA THR A 49 -16.76 27.26 8.13
C THR A 49 -17.16 26.00 8.88
N SER A 50 -16.81 26.01 10.17
CA SER A 50 -17.25 25.13 11.24
C SER A 50 -18.77 24.99 11.34
N SER A 51 -19.26 23.76 11.53
CA SER A 51 -20.53 23.51 12.23
C SER A 51 -20.22 22.97 13.61
N ALA A 52 -20.34 23.84 14.61
CA ALA A 52 -20.36 23.48 16.02
C ALA A 52 -21.77 23.04 16.40
N THR A 53 -21.92 21.82 16.91
CA THR A 53 -23.05 21.47 17.79
C THR A 53 -22.47 21.14 19.15
N VAL A 54 -22.76 22.02 20.10
CA VAL A 54 -22.46 21.85 21.52
C VAL A 54 -23.50 20.88 22.10
N THR A 55 -23.05 19.76 22.66
CA THR A 55 -23.82 19.05 23.68
C THR A 55 -22.89 18.74 24.83
N THR A 56 -23.19 19.42 25.93
CA THR A 56 -22.59 19.34 27.25
C THR A 56 -22.84 17.94 27.82
N GLY A 57 -21.77 17.17 28.01
CA GLY A 57 -21.77 15.89 28.71
C GLY A 57 -20.62 15.87 29.71
N THR A 58 -20.95 16.12 30.96
CA THR A 58 -20.07 16.32 32.12
C THR A 58 -19.30 15.04 32.50
N THR A 59 -17.99 15.21 32.71
CA THR A 59 -17.04 14.46 33.58
C THR A 59 -16.88 12.96 33.45
N THR A 60 -15.70 12.52 32.97
CA THR A 60 -14.79 11.64 33.75
C THR A 60 -13.35 11.80 33.22
N PRO A 61 -12.34 12.20 34.01
CA PRO A 61 -10.96 12.21 33.56
C PRO A 61 -10.42 10.78 33.56
N ARG A 62 -10.22 10.19 32.38
CA ARG A 62 -9.46 8.94 32.27
C ARG A 62 -7.99 9.28 32.03
N THR A 63 -7.27 9.26 33.15
CA THR A 63 -5.84 9.10 33.36
C THR A 63 -5.00 8.95 32.09
N SER A 64 -4.10 9.91 31.91
CA SER A 64 -2.90 9.83 31.09
C SER A 64 -2.23 8.46 31.24
N ALA A 65 -2.28 7.64 30.20
CA ALA A 65 -1.44 6.46 30.11
C ALA A 65 -0.05 6.92 29.66
N THR A 66 0.82 7.07 30.64
CA THR A 66 2.27 7.09 30.53
C THR A 66 2.76 6.16 29.41
N SER A 67 3.54 6.71 28.48
CA SER A 67 4.39 5.95 27.56
C SER A 67 5.26 5.02 28.39
N THR A 68 4.84 3.77 28.47
CA THR A 68 5.61 2.73 29.15
C THR A 68 6.50 2.14 28.08
N VAL A 69 7.77 2.54 28.10
CA VAL A 69 8.82 1.85 27.35
C VAL A 69 8.97 0.48 28.00
N THR A 70 8.16 -0.48 27.56
CA THR A 70 8.29 -1.87 27.98
C THR A 70 9.49 -2.44 27.25
N SER A 71 10.63 -2.45 27.93
CA SER A 71 11.78 -3.24 27.48
C SER A 71 11.36 -4.72 27.44
N PRO A 72 11.66 -5.48 26.38
CA PRO A 72 11.22 -6.87 26.29
C PRO A 72 11.92 -7.69 27.39
N SER A 73 11.15 -8.07 28.39
CA SER A 73 11.53 -9.11 29.34
C SER A 73 11.60 -10.45 28.60
N SER A 74 12.81 -10.97 28.47
CA SER A 74 13.16 -12.38 28.24
C SER A 74 12.50 -13.09 27.04
N GLY A 75 13.17 -13.04 25.89
CA GLY A 75 13.15 -14.12 24.87
C GLY A 75 11.89 -14.27 23.99
N GLY A 76 10.92 -13.36 24.09
CA GLY A 76 9.70 -13.34 23.26
C GLY A 76 9.61 -12.11 22.36
N LEU A 77 8.73 -12.17 21.36
CA LEU A 77 8.35 -11.02 20.53
C LEU A 77 7.81 -9.89 21.42
N PRO A 78 8.07 -8.60 21.07
CA PRO A 78 7.36 -7.48 21.65
C PRO A 78 5.84 -7.68 21.58
N GLU A 79 5.10 -7.26 22.62
CA GLU A 79 3.65 -7.53 22.76
C GLU A 79 2.85 -6.96 21.58
N ASP A 80 3.20 -5.76 21.14
CA ASP A 80 2.66 -5.07 19.97
C ASP A 80 2.90 -5.84 18.67
N VAL A 81 4.10 -6.41 18.49
CA VAL A 81 4.42 -7.26 17.33
C VAL A 81 3.64 -8.57 17.40
N ALA A 82 3.49 -9.15 18.59
CA ALA A 82 2.76 -10.40 18.79
C ALA A 82 1.27 -10.28 18.46
N GLU A 83 0.65 -9.14 18.78
CA GLU A 83 -0.74 -8.82 18.41
C GLU A 83 -0.92 -8.75 16.90
N VAL A 84 -0.10 -7.94 16.21
CA VAL A 84 -0.17 -7.81 14.75
C VAL A 84 0.11 -9.14 14.07
N ARG A 85 1.07 -9.92 14.57
CA ARG A 85 1.35 -11.26 14.06
C ARG A 85 0.11 -12.16 14.08
N GLU A 86 -0.66 -12.16 15.16
CA GLU A 86 -1.80 -13.07 15.26
C GLU A 86 -2.86 -12.78 14.18
N ILE A 87 -3.02 -11.51 13.82
CA ILE A 87 -3.90 -11.07 12.73
C ILE A 87 -3.28 -11.42 11.36
N PHE A 88 -2.00 -11.09 11.15
CA PHE A 88 -1.35 -11.09 9.83
C PHE A 88 -0.49 -12.33 9.52
N LYS A 89 -0.54 -13.38 10.35
CA LYS A 89 0.23 -14.63 10.15
C LYS A 89 0.00 -15.37 8.83
N SER A 90 -1.05 -15.05 8.06
CA SER A 90 -1.26 -15.64 6.73
C SER A 90 -0.62 -14.86 5.58
N VAL A 91 -0.23 -13.60 5.79
CA VAL A 91 0.45 -12.78 4.78
C VAL A 91 1.95 -12.64 5.01
N ALA A 92 2.44 -12.99 6.20
CA ALA A 92 3.85 -12.91 6.57
C ALA A 92 4.28 -14.12 7.43
N PRO A 93 5.48 -14.68 7.20
CA PRO A 93 6.00 -15.79 8.00
C PRO A 93 6.43 -15.34 9.39
N MET A 94 6.52 -16.29 10.33
CA MET A 94 6.98 -16.04 11.70
C MET A 94 8.37 -15.39 11.74
N SER A 95 9.28 -15.84 10.87
CA SER A 95 10.64 -15.30 10.77
C SER A 95 10.65 -13.80 10.49
N LEU A 96 9.70 -13.28 9.69
CA LEU A 96 9.60 -11.85 9.43
C LEU A 96 9.19 -11.08 10.69
N PHE A 97 8.24 -11.61 11.47
CA PHE A 97 7.79 -10.96 12.71
C PHE A 97 8.88 -10.94 13.80
N GLU A 98 9.78 -11.92 13.81
CA GLU A 98 10.93 -11.94 14.72
C GLU A 98 11.94 -10.82 14.42
N GLU A 99 11.93 -10.25 13.22
CA GLU A 99 12.81 -9.14 12.83
C GLU A 99 12.22 -7.74 13.10
N PHE A 100 10.97 -7.64 13.54
CA PHE A 100 10.38 -6.37 13.93
C PHE A 100 10.77 -5.98 15.35
N ASP A 101 11.17 -4.72 15.51
CA ASP A 101 11.46 -4.12 16.80
C ASP A 101 10.18 -3.54 17.44
N THR A 102 9.25 -3.01 16.62
CA THR A 102 7.98 -2.40 17.08
C THR A 102 6.88 -2.50 16.01
N CYS A 103 5.62 -2.54 16.42
CA CYS A 103 4.43 -2.35 15.58
C CYS A 103 3.47 -1.34 16.22
N ASN A 104 2.93 -0.40 15.45
CA ASN A 104 1.98 0.58 15.97
C ASN A 104 0.77 0.68 15.05
N ALA A 105 -0.40 1.01 15.59
CA ALA A 105 -1.53 1.38 14.76
C ALA A 105 -1.14 2.61 13.92
N SER A 106 -1.24 2.50 12.60
CA SER A 106 -1.17 3.65 11.72
C SER A 106 -2.43 4.51 11.98
N GLY A 107 -2.41 5.82 11.73
CA GLY A 107 -3.57 6.70 11.98
C GLY A 107 -4.85 6.38 11.18
N LEU A 108 -4.91 5.22 10.52
CA LEU A 108 -6.01 4.67 9.77
C LEU A 108 -6.60 3.48 10.54
N ASN A 109 -7.92 3.29 10.45
CA ASN A 109 -8.57 2.14 11.07
C ASN A 109 -8.05 0.83 10.45
N ASN A 110 -7.85 -0.18 11.28
CA ASN A 110 -7.43 -1.53 10.89
C ASN A 110 -6.14 -1.54 10.06
N ALA A 111 -5.20 -0.68 10.44
CA ALA A 111 -3.93 -0.56 9.75
C ALA A 111 -2.80 -0.37 10.75
N TRP A 112 -1.71 -1.10 10.55
CA TRP A 112 -0.55 -1.13 11.44
C TRP A 112 0.73 -0.89 10.65
N GLU A 113 1.71 -0.32 11.32
CA GLU A 113 3.03 -0.07 10.79
C GLU A 113 4.06 -0.73 11.71
N CYS A 114 4.75 -1.73 11.16
CA CYS A 114 5.83 -2.43 11.84
C CYS A 114 7.17 -1.98 11.29
N SER A 115 8.15 -1.86 12.17
CA SER A 115 9.50 -1.44 11.82
C SER A 115 10.52 -2.36 12.47
N GLY A 116 11.53 -2.74 11.70
CA GLY A 116 12.68 -3.50 12.16
C GLY A 116 13.96 -2.97 11.53
N ARG A 117 15.05 -2.90 12.31
CA ARG A 117 16.33 -2.37 11.83
C ARG A 117 16.90 -3.09 10.59
N LYS A 118 16.61 -4.39 10.46
CA LYS A 118 17.11 -5.24 9.36
C LYS A 118 16.15 -5.32 8.19
N VAL A 119 14.86 -5.48 8.48
CA VAL A 119 13.84 -5.70 7.46
C VAL A 119 13.24 -4.41 6.91
N GLY A 120 13.39 -3.30 7.62
CA GLY A 120 12.81 -2.00 7.26
C GLY A 120 11.38 -1.86 7.79
N GLN A 121 10.56 -1.11 7.06
CA GLN A 121 9.21 -0.74 7.46
C GLN A 121 8.16 -1.45 6.61
N PHE A 122 7.14 -1.97 7.28
CA PHE A 122 6.04 -2.72 6.68
C PHE A 122 4.72 -2.14 7.12
N GLN A 123 3.77 -2.11 6.20
CA GLN A 123 2.41 -1.67 6.43
C GLN A 123 1.47 -2.87 6.32
N PHE A 124 0.62 -3.03 7.31
CA PHE A 124 -0.37 -4.09 7.39
C PHE A 124 -1.77 -3.48 7.39
N PHE A 125 -2.69 -4.06 6.64
CA PHE A 125 -4.07 -3.58 6.52
C PHE A 125 -5.05 -4.75 6.57
N GLU A 126 -6.09 -4.60 7.37
CA GLU A 126 -7.22 -5.53 7.41
C GLU A 126 -8.45 -4.86 6.79
N SER A 127 -8.67 -5.12 5.50
CA SER A 127 -9.78 -4.60 4.72
C SER A 127 -10.01 -5.43 3.45
N MET A 128 -11.17 -6.10 3.36
CA MET A 128 -11.60 -6.83 2.15
C MET A 128 -11.56 -5.97 0.88
N SER A 129 -12.02 -4.71 0.97
CA SER A 129 -12.01 -3.78 -0.16
C SER A 129 -10.60 -3.41 -0.61
N LYS A 130 -9.67 -3.30 0.34
CA LYS A 130 -8.26 -3.04 0.01
C LYS A 130 -7.61 -4.27 -0.60
N ALA A 131 -7.83 -5.47 -0.05
CA ALA A 131 -7.32 -6.72 -0.60
C ALA A 131 -7.78 -6.90 -2.06
N ALA A 132 -9.08 -6.77 -2.33
CA ALA A 132 -9.63 -6.92 -3.68
C ALA A 132 -9.04 -5.90 -4.69
N SER A 133 -8.97 -4.62 -4.32
CA SER A 133 -8.42 -3.59 -5.19
C SER A 133 -6.90 -3.73 -5.39
N THR A 134 -6.18 -4.20 -4.37
CA THR A 134 -4.74 -4.46 -4.44
C THR A 134 -4.42 -5.67 -5.31
N THR A 135 -5.22 -6.74 -5.23
CA THR A 135 -5.10 -7.90 -6.12
C THR A 135 -5.30 -7.50 -7.58
N GLN A 136 -6.32 -6.70 -7.89
CA GLN A 136 -6.54 -6.18 -9.25
C GLN A 136 -5.34 -5.35 -9.74
N LEU A 137 -4.82 -4.47 -8.88
CA LEU A 137 -3.65 -3.65 -9.20
C LEU A 137 -2.42 -4.52 -9.55
N ILE A 138 -2.16 -5.56 -8.78
CA ILE A 138 -0.97 -6.41 -8.97
C ILE A 138 -1.12 -7.31 -10.21
N THR A 139 -2.32 -7.79 -10.49
CA THR A 139 -2.56 -8.76 -11.59
C THR A 139 -2.81 -8.09 -12.94
N GLU A 140 -3.33 -6.86 -12.97
CA GLU A 140 -3.74 -6.20 -14.22
C GLU A 140 -2.80 -5.08 -14.68
N LEU A 141 -2.01 -4.48 -13.79
CA LEU A 141 -1.13 -3.39 -14.21
C LEU A 141 0.14 -3.88 -14.89
N ARG A 142 0.51 -3.19 -15.99
CA ARG A 142 1.76 -3.48 -16.73
C ARG A 142 3.03 -3.19 -15.92
N SER A 143 2.93 -2.34 -14.90
CA SER A 143 4.01 -2.00 -13.97
C SER A 143 4.07 -2.96 -12.77
N SER A 144 3.26 -4.02 -12.77
CA SER A 144 3.22 -5.03 -11.72
C SER A 144 3.78 -6.36 -12.21
N ARG A 145 4.30 -7.15 -11.28
CA ARG A 145 4.75 -8.53 -11.47
C ARG A 145 4.17 -9.40 -10.37
N VAL A 146 3.64 -10.55 -10.76
CA VAL A 146 3.11 -11.58 -9.86
C VAL A 146 4.21 -12.63 -9.68
N VAL A 147 4.54 -12.92 -8.42
CA VAL A 147 5.51 -13.98 -8.05
C VAL A 147 4.77 -15.26 -7.66
N GLU A 148 3.68 -15.14 -6.91
CA GLU A 148 2.83 -16.26 -6.50
C GLU A 148 1.36 -15.85 -6.62
N ASP A 149 0.53 -16.69 -7.24
CA ASP A 149 -0.91 -16.50 -7.28
C ASP A 149 -1.62 -17.86 -7.14
N THR A 150 -2.34 -18.02 -6.03
CA THR A 150 -3.16 -19.19 -5.73
C THR A 150 -4.66 -18.86 -5.76
N GLY A 151 -5.05 -17.67 -6.22
CA GLY A 151 -6.38 -17.08 -6.09
C GLY A 151 -6.69 -16.58 -4.67
N ARG A 152 -6.31 -17.34 -3.64
CA ARG A 152 -6.49 -16.96 -2.23
C ARG A 152 -5.36 -16.06 -1.73
N LYS A 153 -4.12 -16.42 -2.05
CA LYS A 153 -2.92 -15.65 -1.74
C LYS A 153 -2.30 -15.14 -3.02
N VAL A 154 -1.96 -13.86 -3.04
CA VAL A 154 -1.26 -13.20 -4.14
C VAL A 154 -0.03 -12.51 -3.58
N VAL A 155 1.13 -12.81 -4.14
CA VAL A 155 2.42 -12.17 -3.82
C VAL A 155 2.95 -11.54 -5.09
N GLY A 156 3.33 -10.28 -5.00
CA GLY A 156 3.89 -9.58 -6.15
C GLY A 156 4.49 -8.25 -5.76
N TRP A 157 4.92 -7.52 -6.77
CA TRP A 157 5.42 -6.18 -6.61
C TRP A 157 4.98 -5.28 -7.76
N SER A 158 4.94 -3.98 -7.51
CA SER A 158 4.68 -2.98 -8.54
C SER A 158 5.66 -1.83 -8.41
N THR A 159 6.03 -1.20 -9.53
CA THR A 159 6.91 -0.03 -9.51
C THR A 159 6.15 1.27 -9.60
N LEU A 160 6.53 2.22 -8.76
CA LEU A 160 6.14 3.63 -8.80
C LEU A 160 7.40 4.49 -8.84
N GLY A 161 7.80 4.93 -10.03
CA GLY A 161 9.09 5.60 -10.22
C GLY A 161 10.25 4.66 -9.92
N THR A 162 11.11 5.04 -8.98
CA THR A 162 12.25 4.22 -8.50
C THR A 162 11.94 3.46 -7.20
N THR A 163 10.68 3.42 -6.81
CA THR A 163 10.20 2.67 -5.64
C THR A 163 9.45 1.44 -6.11
N ALA A 164 9.83 0.27 -5.61
CA ALA A 164 9.02 -0.94 -5.72
C ALA A 164 8.17 -1.12 -4.46
N VAL A 165 6.91 -1.50 -4.66
CA VAL A 165 5.96 -1.83 -3.59
C VAL A 165 5.74 -3.33 -3.62
N ILE A 166 6.44 -4.04 -2.74
CA ILE A 166 6.24 -5.48 -2.50
C ILE A 166 4.93 -5.64 -1.74
N THR A 167 4.08 -6.55 -2.18
CA THR A 167 2.75 -6.74 -1.63
C THR A 167 2.39 -8.21 -1.51
N VAL A 168 1.81 -8.57 -0.36
CA VAL A 168 1.18 -9.88 -0.13
C VAL A 168 -0.27 -9.64 0.24
N VAL A 169 -1.17 -10.37 -0.42
CA VAL A 169 -2.61 -10.30 -0.19
C VAL A 169 -3.13 -11.68 0.20
N ASP A 170 -3.95 -11.72 1.25
CA ASP A 170 -4.84 -12.83 1.58
C ASP A 170 -6.28 -12.38 1.27
N ASN A 171 -6.80 -12.84 0.14
CA ASN A 171 -8.12 -12.46 -0.37
C ASN A 171 -9.28 -13.02 0.48
N ASP A 172 -9.06 -14.13 1.20
CA ASP A 172 -10.10 -14.76 2.02
C ASP A 172 -10.32 -13.97 3.32
N LYS A 173 -9.24 -13.43 3.89
CA LYS A 173 -9.27 -12.67 5.15
C LYS A 173 -9.24 -11.15 4.95
N GLY A 174 -9.01 -10.68 3.74
CA GLY A 174 -8.90 -9.26 3.45
C GLY A 174 -7.64 -8.63 4.04
N LEU A 175 -6.56 -9.40 4.15
CA LEU A 175 -5.31 -8.92 4.73
C LEU A 175 -4.35 -8.49 3.62
N VAL A 176 -3.67 -7.38 3.84
CA VAL A 176 -2.65 -6.86 2.92
C VAL A 176 -1.42 -6.48 3.72
N MET A 177 -0.26 -6.97 3.30
CA MET A 177 1.05 -6.51 3.75
C MET A 177 1.74 -5.80 2.60
N GLN A 178 2.30 -4.62 2.86
CA GLN A 178 3.06 -3.84 1.88
C GLN A 178 4.42 -3.42 2.44
N GLN A 179 5.43 -3.47 1.58
CA GLN A 179 6.75 -2.92 1.85
C GLN A 179 7.18 -2.04 0.69
N MET A 180 7.65 -0.83 0.98
CA MET A 180 8.24 0.05 0.00
C MET A 180 9.76 -0.10 0.03
N VAL A 181 10.36 -0.42 -1.11
CA VAL A 181 11.82 -0.55 -1.28
C VAL A 181 12.28 0.28 -2.48
N SER A 182 13.54 0.69 -2.50
CA SER A 182 14.13 1.35 -3.66
C SER A 182 14.55 0.29 -4.69
N SER A 183 13.97 0.34 -5.89
CA SER A 183 14.30 -0.60 -6.97
C SER A 183 15.71 -0.42 -7.53
N ASP A 184 16.36 0.71 -7.23
CA ASP A 184 17.76 0.96 -7.62
C ASP A 184 18.76 0.24 -6.71
N ARG A 185 18.31 -0.24 -5.55
CA ARG A 185 19.18 -0.84 -4.51
C ARG A 185 18.85 -2.30 -4.23
N VAL A 186 17.59 -2.67 -4.39
CA VAL A 186 17.06 -3.97 -4.00
C VAL A 186 16.20 -4.47 -5.15
N ASP A 187 16.51 -5.67 -5.65
CA ASP A 187 15.60 -6.36 -6.55
C ASP A 187 14.37 -6.83 -5.76
N PRO A 188 13.15 -6.44 -6.15
CA PRO A 188 11.95 -6.73 -5.37
C PRO A 188 11.57 -8.21 -5.37
N GLU A 189 11.92 -8.97 -6.41
CA GLU A 189 11.64 -10.40 -6.50
C GLU A 189 12.60 -11.20 -5.61
N GLU A 190 13.90 -10.88 -5.66
CA GLU A 190 14.88 -11.44 -4.73
C GLU A 190 14.48 -11.15 -3.27
N ARG A 191 14.05 -9.91 -2.99
CA ARG A 191 13.62 -9.52 -1.66
C ARG A 191 12.39 -10.29 -1.17
N ILE A 192 11.44 -10.60 -2.04
CA ILE A 192 10.27 -11.44 -1.72
C ILE A 192 10.71 -12.82 -1.22
N HIS A 193 11.70 -13.42 -1.88
CA HIS A 193 12.24 -14.72 -1.47
C HIS A 193 13.07 -14.65 -0.19
N GLU A 194 13.90 -13.61 -0.02
CA GLU A 194 14.66 -13.40 1.23
C GLU A 194 13.75 -13.29 2.46
N LEU A 195 12.62 -12.62 2.30
CA LEU A 195 11.63 -12.44 3.36
C LEU A 195 10.76 -13.67 3.58
N GLY A 196 10.92 -14.73 2.77
CA GLY A 196 10.13 -15.95 2.85
C GLY A 196 8.65 -15.76 2.48
N LEU A 197 8.34 -14.78 1.62
CA LEU A 197 6.96 -14.44 1.26
C LEU A 197 6.41 -15.35 0.14
N ALA A 198 7.30 -15.88 -0.71
CA ALA A 198 6.99 -16.84 -1.76
C ALA A 198 8.09 -17.90 -1.91
N GLU A 199 7.71 -19.09 -2.36
CA GLU A 199 8.65 -20.18 -2.65
C GLU A 199 9.60 -19.78 -3.79
N ARG A 200 10.89 -20.05 -3.61
CA ARG A 200 11.86 -19.89 -4.70
C ARG A 200 11.65 -21.04 -5.67
N PRO A 201 11.51 -20.79 -6.99
CA PRO A 201 11.51 -21.89 -7.94
C PRO A 201 12.82 -22.66 -7.76
N ALA A 202 12.73 -23.98 -7.60
CA ALA A 202 13.89 -24.85 -7.45
C ALA A 202 14.83 -24.60 -8.63
N SER A 203 15.85 -23.78 -8.40
CA SER A 203 16.92 -23.53 -9.36
C SER A 203 17.86 -24.69 -9.16
N GLU A 204 18.07 -25.45 -10.24
CA GLU A 204 18.97 -26.58 -10.36
C GLU A 204 20.20 -26.37 -9.46
N GLU A 205 20.33 -27.23 -8.44
CA GLU A 205 21.57 -27.35 -7.69
C GLU A 205 22.70 -27.47 -8.74
N PRO A 206 23.77 -26.67 -8.67
CA PRO A 206 24.93 -26.93 -9.51
C PRO A 206 25.37 -28.34 -9.17
N GLU A 207 25.18 -29.27 -10.11
CA GLU A 207 25.63 -30.64 -9.95
C GLU A 207 27.07 -30.60 -9.47
N GLU A 208 27.24 -31.21 -8.31
CA GLU A 208 28.46 -31.73 -7.73
C GLU A 208 29.47 -32.03 -8.84
N SER A 209 30.48 -31.16 -8.96
CA SER A 209 31.64 -31.42 -9.81
C SER A 209 32.40 -32.54 -9.11
N GLU A 210 32.07 -33.79 -9.45
CA GLU A 210 32.85 -34.96 -9.08
C GLU A 210 34.32 -34.72 -9.50
N GLU A 211 35.20 -34.47 -8.53
CA GLU A 211 36.63 -34.55 -8.74
C GLU A 211 36.98 -35.95 -9.28
N PRO A 212 37.70 -36.07 -10.41
CA PRO A 212 38.17 -37.35 -10.85
C PRO A 212 39.30 -37.81 -9.92
N THR A 213 38.96 -38.77 -9.06
CA THR A 213 39.81 -39.83 -8.50
C THR A 213 41.28 -39.76 -8.95
N GLU A 214 42.15 -39.27 -8.06
CA GLU A 214 43.60 -39.48 -8.15
C GLU A 214 43.91 -40.96 -7.92
N SER A 215 43.84 -41.76 -8.99
CA SER A 215 44.35 -43.13 -8.98
C SER A 215 45.88 -43.10 -9.01
N GLY A 216 46.46 -43.48 -7.88
CA GLY A 216 47.89 -43.76 -7.76
C GLY A 216 48.36 -44.75 -8.83
N THR A 217 49.50 -44.45 -9.44
CA THR A 217 50.26 -45.42 -10.22
C THR A 217 51.61 -45.61 -9.53
N ALA A 218 51.78 -46.79 -8.96
CA ALA A 218 53.07 -47.37 -8.62
C ALA A 218 53.67 -48.07 -9.85
N GLU A 219 55.00 -48.19 -9.85
CA GLU A 219 55.87 -49.06 -10.67
C GLU A 219 56.09 -48.72 -12.17
N ASN A 220 57.30 -48.28 -12.53
CA ASN A 220 58.42 -49.18 -12.90
C ASN A 220 59.76 -48.41 -12.97
#